data_AF-A0A7V9RUH5-F1
#
_entry.id   AF-A0A7V9RUH5-F1
#
_cell.length_a   1.000
_cell.length_b   1.000
_cell.length_c   1.000
_cell.angle_alpha   90.00
_cell.angle_beta   90.00
_cell.angle_gamma   90.00
#
_symmetry.space_group_name_H-M   'P 1'
#
loop_
_entity.id
_entity.type
_entity.pdbx_description
1 polymer ?
#
loop_
_entity_poly.entity_id
_entity_poly.type
_entity_poly.pdbx_seq_one_letter_code
_entity_poly.pdbx_strand_id
1 'polypeptide(L)'
;NKTNSDTPQTISADSLIKRGEYLVTIMGCDDCHSPKIMGAQGPELDMQKRLSGYPAERPLSNADANTLKNGWLLFSGDLTAAAGPWGVSFSANITSDSTGIGNWSEEQFKKAIKQGKYKGLDSTRMLLPPMPWPNYRNLKDEDVKAIFAFLKSVKPVKNLVPQPKQLKDI
;
A
#
# COMPACT_ATOMS: atom_id res chain seq x y z
N ASN A 1 48.07 -5.69 -16.68
CA ASN A 1 46.99 -4.90 -17.32
C ASN A 1 45.68 -5.66 -17.34
N LYS A 2 44.77 -5.32 -16.41
CA LYS A 2 43.31 -5.24 -16.61
C LYS A 2 42.73 -4.70 -15.28
N THR A 3 42.67 -3.39 -15.19
CA THR A 3 41.92 -2.67 -14.16
C THR A 3 40.44 -2.92 -14.43
N ASN A 4 39.78 -3.72 -13.59
CA ASN A 4 38.33 -3.75 -13.53
C ASN A 4 37.87 -2.38 -13.04
N SER A 5 37.34 -1.57 -13.95
CA SER A 5 36.66 -0.33 -13.61
C SER A 5 35.29 -0.69 -13.04
N ASP A 6 35.18 -0.71 -11.70
CA ASP A 6 33.91 -0.62 -10.99
C ASP A 6 33.30 0.76 -11.26
N THR A 7 32.69 0.90 -12.43
CA THR A 7 31.84 2.04 -12.75
C THR A 7 30.45 1.67 -12.27
N PRO A 8 29.80 2.43 -11.37
CA PRO A 8 28.42 2.16 -11.00
C PRO A 8 27.57 2.15 -12.26
N GLN A 9 27.02 0.99 -12.64
CA GLN A 9 26.06 0.92 -13.73
C GLN A 9 24.83 1.72 -13.32
N THR A 10 24.66 2.89 -13.93
CA THR A 10 23.44 3.70 -13.79
C THR A 10 22.28 2.91 -14.37
N ILE A 11 21.42 2.37 -13.51
CA ILE A 11 20.18 1.72 -13.93
C ILE A 11 19.31 2.78 -14.65
N SER A 12 18.85 2.49 -15.87
CA SER A 12 17.95 3.39 -16.60
C SER A 12 16.62 3.56 -15.85
N ALA A 13 15.95 4.71 -16.03
CA ALA A 13 14.65 4.96 -15.41
C ALA A 13 13.64 3.85 -15.72
N ASP A 14 13.60 3.36 -16.96
CA ASP A 14 12.74 2.26 -17.37
C ASP A 14 13.06 0.94 -16.65
N SER A 15 14.34 0.63 -16.47
CA SER A 15 14.76 -0.58 -15.74
C SER A 15 14.38 -0.49 -14.26
N LEU A 16 14.47 0.71 -13.67
CA LEU A 16 14.07 0.97 -12.30
C LEU A 16 12.55 0.81 -12.12
N ILE A 17 11.76 1.37 -13.04
CA ILE A 17 10.29 1.25 -13.03
C ILE A 17 9.87 -0.21 -13.20
N LYS A 18 10.46 -0.96 -14.14
CA LYS A 18 10.18 -2.39 -14.33
C LYS A 18 10.52 -3.22 -13.08
N ARG A 19 11.63 -2.90 -12.41
CA ARG A 19 11.99 -3.54 -11.13
C ARG A 19 10.95 -3.23 -10.06
N GLY A 20 10.49 -1.98 -9.99
CA GLY A 20 9.45 -1.56 -9.06
C GLY A 20 8.12 -2.25 -9.31
N GLU A 21 7.70 -2.35 -10.58
CA GLU A 21 6.49 -3.07 -10.99
C GLU A 21 6.53 -4.52 -10.50
N TYR A 22 7.63 -5.22 -10.82
CA TYR A 22 7.84 -6.59 -10.36
C TYR A 22 7.69 -6.71 -8.84
N LEU A 23 8.34 -5.84 -8.08
CA LEU A 23 8.29 -5.85 -6.62
C LEU A 23 6.89 -5.57 -6.09
N VAL A 24 6.18 -4.56 -6.61
CA VAL A 24 4.81 -4.26 -6.22
C VAL A 24 3.88 -5.44 -6.45
N THR A 25 4.06 -6.16 -7.56
CA THR A 25 3.30 -7.37 -7.88
C THR A 25 3.63 -8.51 -6.91
N ILE A 26 4.90 -8.89 -6.78
CA ILE A 26 5.26 -10.10 -6.00
C ILE A 26 5.17 -9.89 -4.48
N MET A 27 5.18 -8.63 -4.02
CA MET A 27 4.97 -8.29 -2.61
C MET A 27 3.49 -8.11 -2.26
N GLY A 28 2.56 -8.31 -3.22
CA GLY A 28 1.13 -8.27 -2.95
C GLY A 28 0.60 -6.88 -2.59
N CYS A 29 1.20 -5.80 -3.10
CA CYS A 29 0.71 -4.45 -2.82
C CYS A 29 -0.72 -4.26 -3.35
N ASP A 30 -1.02 -4.81 -4.52
CA ASP A 30 -2.34 -4.79 -5.14
C ASP A 30 -3.41 -5.52 -4.30
N ASP A 31 -3.03 -6.50 -3.49
CA ASP A 31 -3.98 -7.31 -2.73
C ASP A 31 -4.83 -6.47 -1.79
N CYS A 32 -4.22 -5.47 -1.15
CA CYS A 32 -4.92 -4.54 -0.25
C CYS A 32 -5.11 -3.16 -0.87
N HIS A 33 -4.19 -2.68 -1.71
CA HIS A 33 -4.24 -1.31 -2.22
C HIS A 33 -5.03 -1.15 -3.53
N SER A 34 -5.55 -2.22 -4.12
CA SER A 34 -6.37 -2.15 -5.34
C SER A 34 -7.79 -2.67 -5.06
N PRO A 35 -8.83 -1.81 -5.27
CA PRO A 35 -10.21 -2.25 -5.26
C PRO A 35 -10.44 -3.40 -6.24
N LYS A 36 -11.42 -4.24 -5.92
CA LYS A 36 -11.79 -5.41 -6.73
C LYS A 36 -13.23 -5.29 -7.22
N ILE A 37 -13.46 -5.81 -8.41
CA ILE A 37 -14.77 -6.01 -9.02
C ILE A 37 -15.05 -7.51 -9.13
N MET A 38 -16.31 -7.90 -9.10
CA MET A 38 -16.66 -9.31 -9.25
C MET A 38 -16.58 -9.70 -10.72
N GLY A 39 -15.60 -10.55 -11.05
CA GLY A 39 -15.43 -11.17 -12.35
C GLY A 39 -16.01 -12.58 -12.40
N ALA A 40 -15.79 -13.27 -13.52
CA ALA A 40 -16.33 -14.61 -13.73
C ALA A 40 -15.70 -15.68 -12.82
N GLN A 41 -14.47 -15.43 -12.35
CA GLN A 41 -13.70 -16.36 -11.51
C GLN A 41 -13.59 -15.88 -10.05
N GLY A 42 -14.35 -14.84 -9.68
CA GLY A 42 -14.29 -14.21 -8.37
C GLY A 42 -13.78 -12.77 -8.43
N PRO A 43 -13.34 -12.21 -7.29
CA PRO A 43 -12.84 -10.84 -7.23
C PRO A 43 -11.58 -10.64 -8.08
N GLU A 44 -11.64 -9.72 -9.03
CA GLU A 44 -10.54 -9.31 -9.91
C GLU A 44 -10.19 -7.84 -9.67
N LEU A 45 -8.95 -7.42 -9.97
CA LEU A 45 -8.55 -6.02 -9.78
C LEU A 45 -9.35 -5.07 -10.67
N ASP A 46 -9.87 -3.99 -10.07
CA ASP A 46 -10.38 -2.84 -10.82
C ASP A 46 -9.20 -2.06 -11.38
N MET A 47 -8.79 -2.37 -12.62
CA MET A 47 -7.66 -1.71 -13.27
C MET A 47 -7.84 -0.21 -13.47
N GLN A 48 -9.08 0.32 -13.41
CA GLN A 48 -9.32 1.76 -13.46
C GLN A 48 -8.99 2.46 -12.14
N LYS A 49 -9.00 1.71 -11.04
CA LYS A 49 -8.74 2.18 -9.67
C LYS A 49 -7.54 1.47 -9.02
N ARG A 50 -6.71 0.80 -9.81
CA ARG A 50 -5.53 0.06 -9.31
C ARG A 50 -4.68 0.97 -8.41
N LEU A 51 -4.29 0.46 -7.25
CA LEU A 51 -3.45 1.11 -6.25
C LEU A 51 -4.10 2.34 -5.55
N SER A 52 -5.39 2.60 -5.76
CA SER A 52 -6.07 3.75 -5.15
C SER A 52 -6.50 3.55 -3.69
N GLY A 53 -6.30 2.36 -3.11
CA GLY A 53 -6.74 2.03 -1.76
C GLY A 53 -8.26 1.87 -1.63
N TYR A 54 -8.77 1.93 -0.40
CA TYR A 54 -10.21 1.82 -0.12
C TYR A 54 -11.02 2.93 -0.80
N PRO A 55 -12.05 2.63 -1.61
CA PRO A 55 -12.90 3.65 -2.23
C PRO A 55 -13.62 4.50 -1.20
N ALA A 56 -13.37 5.81 -1.18
CA ALA A 56 -13.86 6.73 -0.15
C ALA A 56 -15.39 6.78 -0.06
N GLU A 57 -16.08 6.56 -1.17
CA GLU A 57 -17.54 6.60 -1.26
C GLU A 57 -18.21 5.29 -0.81
N ARG A 58 -17.44 4.23 -0.58
CA ARG A 58 -18.02 2.93 -0.22
C ARG A 58 -18.53 2.97 1.23
N PRO A 59 -19.80 2.62 1.47
CA PRO A 59 -20.31 2.50 2.83
C PRO A 59 -19.58 1.40 3.59
N LEU A 60 -19.30 1.66 4.87
CA LEU A 60 -18.76 0.64 5.75
C LEU A 60 -19.88 -0.35 6.07
N SER A 61 -19.58 -1.63 5.91
CA SER A 61 -20.41 -2.69 6.46
C SER A 61 -20.14 -2.80 7.95
N ASN A 62 -21.18 -3.04 8.74
CA ASN A 62 -21.04 -3.25 10.18
C ASN A 62 -20.19 -4.51 10.40
N ALA A 63 -19.08 -4.37 11.13
CA ALA A 63 -18.31 -5.53 11.55
C ALA A 63 -18.99 -6.16 12.77
N ASP A 64 -19.27 -7.46 12.72
CA ASP A 64 -19.80 -8.15 13.89
C ASP A 64 -18.72 -8.21 14.99
N ALA A 65 -18.93 -7.42 16.04
CA ALA A 65 -18.01 -7.34 17.17
C ALA A 65 -17.82 -8.69 17.88
N ASN A 66 -18.79 -9.61 17.80
CA ASN A 66 -18.65 -10.95 18.38
C ASN A 66 -17.68 -11.81 17.56
N THR A 67 -17.75 -11.74 16.24
CA THR A 67 -16.78 -12.39 15.34
C THR A 67 -15.35 -11.92 15.65
N LEU A 68 -15.15 -10.61 15.84
CA LEU A 68 -13.82 -10.06 16.18
C LEU A 68 -13.32 -10.49 17.57
N LYS A 69 -14.20 -10.54 18.58
CA LYS A 69 -13.85 -11.00 19.94
C LYS A 69 -13.45 -12.48 19.96
N ASN A 70 -13.98 -13.28 19.05
CA ASN A 70 -13.67 -14.70 18.93
C ASN A 70 -12.39 -14.98 18.11
N GLY A 71 -11.56 -13.95 17.87
CA GLY A 71 -10.24 -14.09 17.25
C GLY A 71 -10.22 -14.01 15.72
N TRP A 72 -11.36 -13.76 15.09
CA TRP A 72 -11.41 -13.56 13.64
C TRP A 72 -11.06 -12.14 13.25
N LEU A 73 -10.40 -12.00 12.09
CA LEU A 73 -10.24 -10.73 11.40
C LEU A 73 -11.23 -10.68 10.25
N LEU A 74 -11.86 -9.54 10.05
CA LEU A 74 -12.79 -9.33 8.94
C LEU A 74 -12.13 -8.45 7.90
N PHE A 75 -12.23 -8.85 6.64
CA PHE A 75 -11.82 -8.05 5.49
C PHE A 75 -13.05 -7.61 4.71
N SER A 76 -13.00 -6.43 4.09
CA SER A 76 -13.98 -6.09 3.06
C SER A 76 -13.90 -7.09 1.90
N GLY A 77 -14.98 -7.27 1.15
CA GLY A 77 -15.01 -8.21 0.03
C GLY A 77 -13.97 -7.95 -1.07
N ASP A 78 -13.39 -6.74 -1.11
CA ASP A 78 -12.30 -6.39 -2.01
C ASP A 78 -10.91 -6.28 -1.33
N LEU A 79 -10.84 -6.63 -0.05
CA LEU A 79 -9.64 -6.64 0.80
C LEU A 79 -9.02 -5.26 1.09
N THR A 80 -9.70 -4.17 0.73
CA THR A 80 -9.19 -2.81 0.92
C THR A 80 -9.45 -2.23 2.31
N ALA A 81 -10.29 -2.87 3.14
CA ALA A 81 -10.49 -2.56 4.54
C ALA A 81 -10.38 -3.81 5.41
N ALA A 82 -9.96 -3.63 6.66
CA ALA A 82 -9.89 -4.71 7.64
C ALA A 82 -10.37 -4.25 9.03
N ALA A 83 -11.07 -5.11 9.74
CA ALA A 83 -11.50 -4.91 11.11
C ALA A 83 -10.87 -5.96 12.04
N GLY A 84 -10.39 -5.50 13.19
CA GLY A 84 -9.79 -6.31 14.23
C GLY A 84 -9.80 -5.61 15.59
N PRO A 85 -9.09 -6.14 16.60
CA PRO A 85 -9.02 -5.51 17.94
C PRO A 85 -8.51 -4.06 17.93
N TRP A 86 -7.83 -3.62 16.86
CA TRP A 86 -7.35 -2.25 16.66
C TRP A 86 -8.40 -1.29 16.10
N GLY A 87 -9.60 -1.76 15.74
CA GLY A 87 -10.60 -1.00 14.99
C GLY A 87 -10.62 -1.37 13.50
N VAL A 88 -11.08 -0.44 12.68
CA VAL A 88 -11.12 -0.57 11.22
C VAL A 88 -9.99 0.24 10.59
N SER A 89 -9.20 -0.42 9.78
CA SER A 89 -8.17 0.18 8.94
C SER A 89 -8.58 0.17 7.48
N PHE A 90 -8.09 1.17 6.75
CA PHE A 90 -8.30 1.34 5.32
C PHE A 90 -6.95 1.38 4.62
N SER A 91 -6.83 0.63 3.53
CA SER A 91 -5.68 0.69 2.63
C SER A 91 -5.57 2.08 2.02
N ALA A 92 -4.35 2.62 1.99
CA ALA A 92 -4.10 3.97 1.50
C ALA A 92 -4.12 4.03 -0.05
N ASN A 93 -4.42 5.20 -0.59
CA ASN A 93 -4.10 5.51 -1.97
C ASN A 93 -2.57 5.62 -2.12
N ILE A 94 -1.96 4.75 -2.93
CA ILE A 94 -0.51 4.74 -3.18
C ILE A 94 -0.18 5.11 -4.62
N THR A 95 -1.13 5.70 -5.36
CA THR A 95 -0.88 6.30 -6.66
C THR A 95 -0.14 7.63 -6.55
N SER A 96 0.30 8.14 -7.69
CA SER A 96 0.95 9.45 -7.83
C SER A 96 0.03 10.66 -7.62
N ASP A 97 -1.26 10.46 -7.32
CA ASP A 97 -2.20 11.54 -7.01
C ASP A 97 -1.88 12.23 -5.67
N SER A 98 -2.25 13.51 -5.55
CA SER A 98 -2.05 14.30 -4.33
C SER A 98 -2.80 13.78 -3.10
N THR A 99 -3.90 13.04 -3.30
CA THR A 99 -4.62 12.31 -2.23
C THR A 99 -3.93 10.99 -1.83
N GLY A 100 -2.96 10.53 -2.63
CA GLY A 100 -2.09 9.39 -2.36
C GLY A 100 -0.66 9.81 -1.98
N ILE A 101 0.34 9.24 -2.66
CA ILE A 101 1.77 9.53 -2.42
C ILE A 101 2.32 10.60 -3.38
N GLY A 102 1.45 11.33 -4.07
CA GLY A 102 1.81 12.40 -5.02
C GLY A 102 2.79 13.43 -4.46
N ASN A 103 2.61 13.80 -3.18
CA ASN A 103 3.41 14.81 -2.50
C ASN A 103 4.47 14.22 -1.57
N TRP A 104 4.65 12.90 -1.55
CA TRP A 104 5.62 12.26 -0.67
C TRP A 104 7.01 12.31 -1.29
N SER A 105 8.03 12.46 -0.45
CA SER A 105 9.41 12.19 -0.83
C SER A 105 9.72 10.70 -0.76
N GLU A 106 10.77 10.26 -1.45
CA GLU A 106 11.28 8.89 -1.37
C GLU A 106 11.65 8.52 0.08
N GLU A 107 12.23 9.45 0.84
CA GLU A 107 12.57 9.25 2.25
C GLU A 107 11.33 9.05 3.14
N GLN A 108 10.25 9.79 2.89
CA GLN A 108 8.98 9.55 3.59
C GLN A 108 8.42 8.17 3.25
N PHE A 109 8.45 7.79 1.98
CA PHE A 109 8.02 6.45 1.56
C PHE A 109 8.86 5.34 2.20
N LYS A 110 10.18 5.50 2.20
CA LYS A 110 11.14 4.58 2.83
C LYS A 110 10.87 4.43 4.32
N LYS A 111 10.68 5.53 5.07
CA LYS A 111 10.30 5.49 6.49
C LYS A 111 8.97 4.78 6.69
N ALA A 112 7.97 5.03 5.84
CA ALA A 112 6.68 4.37 5.95
C ALA A 112 6.79 2.85 5.77
N ILE A 113 7.46 2.39 4.72
CA ILE A 113 7.57 0.96 4.40
C ILE A 113 8.53 0.22 5.33
N LYS A 114 9.70 0.80 5.65
CA LYS A 114 10.73 0.11 6.45
C LYS A 114 10.53 0.24 7.96
N GLN A 115 9.91 1.33 8.41
CA GLN A 115 9.73 1.63 9.84
C GLN A 115 8.27 1.69 10.27
N GLY A 116 7.32 1.48 9.35
CA GLY A 116 5.90 1.50 9.66
C GLY A 116 5.36 2.86 10.08
N LYS A 117 6.06 3.97 9.81
CA LYS A 117 5.62 5.31 10.22
C LYS A 117 4.53 5.83 9.30
N TYR A 118 3.39 6.26 9.85
CA TYR A 118 2.31 6.83 9.03
C TYR A 118 2.81 8.08 8.28
N LYS A 119 2.66 8.07 6.95
CA LYS A 119 3.22 9.10 6.03
C LYS A 119 4.74 9.32 6.14
N GLY A 120 5.48 8.39 6.77
CA GLY A 120 6.91 8.55 6.99
C GLY A 120 7.28 9.63 8.02
N LEU A 121 6.36 9.97 8.93
CA LEU A 121 6.54 11.04 9.92
C LEU A 121 6.81 10.48 11.32
N ASP A 122 7.84 10.98 12.00
CA ASP A 122 8.38 10.36 13.24
C ASP A 122 7.38 10.40 14.41
N SER A 123 6.65 11.50 14.56
CA SER A 123 5.67 11.75 15.65
C SER A 123 4.23 11.38 15.27
N THR A 124 4.05 10.37 14.43
CA THR A 124 2.72 9.86 14.04
C THR A 124 2.51 8.43 14.49
N ARG A 125 1.25 7.96 14.42
CA ARG A 125 0.92 6.55 14.64
C ARG A 125 1.69 5.64 13.68
N MET A 126 1.74 4.36 14.01
CA MET A 126 2.21 3.34 13.09
C MET A 126 1.17 3.07 11.98
N LEU A 127 1.61 2.47 10.87
CA LEU A 127 0.75 1.82 9.90
C LEU A 127 -0.03 0.72 10.62
N LEU A 128 -1.34 0.70 10.37
CA LEU A 128 -2.24 -0.23 11.04
C LEU A 128 -2.21 -1.59 10.35
N PRO A 129 -2.51 -2.68 11.09
CA PRO A 129 -2.73 -3.98 10.47
C PRO A 129 -3.84 -3.90 9.41
N PRO A 130 -3.80 -4.74 8.37
CA PRO A 130 -2.86 -5.86 8.17
C PRO A 130 -1.60 -5.47 7.37
N MET A 131 -1.29 -4.17 7.23
CA MET A 131 -0.16 -3.70 6.42
C MET A 131 1.17 -4.35 6.90
N PRO A 132 1.85 -5.18 6.08
CA PRO A 132 2.95 -6.03 6.52
C PRO A 132 4.31 -5.30 6.52
N TRP A 133 4.36 -4.06 6.99
CA TRP A 133 5.61 -3.28 7.07
C TRP A 133 6.76 -3.99 7.81
N PRO A 134 6.54 -4.85 8.84
CA PRO A 134 7.64 -5.58 9.47
C PRO A 134 8.37 -6.52 8.51
N ASN A 135 7.66 -7.07 7.51
CA ASN A 135 8.24 -7.93 6.49
C ASN A 135 9.12 -7.12 5.52
N TYR A 136 8.83 -5.82 5.38
CA TYR A 136 9.51 -4.92 4.45
C TYR A 136 10.66 -4.14 5.07
N ARG A 137 10.88 -4.25 6.38
CA ARG A 137 11.93 -3.53 7.13
C ARG A 137 13.34 -3.72 6.55
N ASN A 138 13.59 -4.88 5.96
CA ASN A 138 14.88 -5.29 5.42
C ASN A 138 15.00 -5.06 3.90
N LEU A 139 14.02 -4.44 3.26
CA LEU A 139 14.15 -4.07 1.84
C LEU A 139 15.44 -3.28 1.64
N LYS A 140 16.18 -3.64 0.59
CA LYS A 140 17.30 -2.83 0.15
C LYS A 140 16.79 -1.48 -0.31
N ASP A 141 17.60 -0.44 -0.12
CA ASP A 141 17.20 0.92 -0.49
C ASP A 141 16.97 1.05 -2.01
N GLU A 142 17.69 0.27 -2.83
CA GLU A 142 17.47 0.16 -4.28
C GLU A 142 16.09 -0.39 -4.64
N ASP A 143 15.58 -1.36 -3.88
CA ASP A 143 14.25 -1.95 -4.10
C ASP A 143 13.15 -0.97 -3.64
N VAL A 144 13.36 -0.26 -2.53
CA VAL A 144 12.43 0.81 -2.08
C VAL A 144 12.35 1.91 -3.13
N LYS A 145 13.49 2.35 -3.66
CA LYS A 145 13.56 3.34 -4.72
C LYS A 145 12.85 2.86 -5.99
N ALA A 146 13.03 1.60 -6.38
CA ALA A 146 12.35 1.02 -7.52
C ALA A 146 10.83 1.00 -7.34
N ILE A 147 10.34 0.52 -6.19
CA ILE A 147 8.92 0.51 -5.84
C ILE A 147 8.36 1.94 -5.90
N PHE A 148 9.03 2.89 -5.25
CA PHE A 148 8.60 4.28 -5.25
C PHE A 148 8.54 4.85 -6.67
N ALA A 149 9.59 4.67 -7.48
CA ALA A 149 9.62 5.11 -8.87
C ALA A 149 8.46 4.54 -9.70
N PHE A 150 8.17 3.24 -9.55
CA PHE A 150 7.02 2.63 -10.20
C PHE A 150 5.69 3.24 -9.74
N LEU A 151 5.45 3.36 -8.43
CA LEU A 151 4.24 3.96 -7.88
C LEU A 151 4.06 5.42 -8.29
N LYS A 152 5.16 6.16 -8.51
CA LYS A 152 5.13 7.52 -9.05
C LYS A 152 4.81 7.57 -10.54
N SER A 153 5.04 6.50 -11.28
CA SER A 153 4.76 6.38 -12.72
C SER A 153 3.34 5.92 -13.06
N VAL A 154 2.62 5.28 -12.11
CA VAL A 154 1.26 4.80 -12.37
C VAL A 154 0.28 5.96 -12.57
N LYS A 155 -0.83 5.67 -13.27
CA LYS A 155 -1.93 6.62 -13.46
C LYS A 155 -2.42 7.15 -12.11
N PRO A 156 -2.45 8.48 -11.88
CA PRO A 156 -2.98 9.04 -10.64
C PRO A 156 -4.48 8.77 -10.54
N VAL A 157 -4.93 8.36 -9.36
CA VAL A 157 -6.35 8.20 -9.04
C VAL A 157 -6.66 9.06 -7.83
N LYS A 158 -7.55 10.04 -7.98
CA LYS A 158 -8.01 10.87 -6.88
C LYS A 158 -8.93 10.05 -5.97
N ASN A 159 -8.46 9.75 -4.77
CA ASN A 159 -9.22 9.03 -3.75
C ASN A 159 -8.69 9.38 -2.36
N LEU A 160 -9.47 10.12 -1.58
CA LEU A 160 -9.13 10.48 -0.21
C LEU A 160 -9.69 9.43 0.75
N VAL A 161 -8.86 8.45 1.07
CA VAL A 161 -9.23 7.33 1.95
C VAL A 161 -9.66 7.82 3.35
N PRO A 162 -10.74 7.27 3.94
CA PRO A 162 -11.20 7.64 5.28
C PRO A 162 -10.16 7.40 6.37
N GLN A 163 -10.30 8.12 7.49
CA GLN A 163 -9.49 7.83 8.68
C GLN A 163 -9.92 6.49 9.32
N PRO A 164 -8.99 5.78 9.98
CA PRO A 164 -9.32 4.59 10.76
C PRO A 164 -10.42 4.88 11.78
N LYS A 165 -11.28 3.89 12.03
CA LYS A 165 -12.40 4.00 12.97
C LYS A 165 -12.23 3.04 14.15
N GLN A 166 -12.76 3.40 15.31
CA GLN A 166 -12.87 2.44 16.41
C GLN A 166 -14.06 1.51 16.16
N LEU A 167 -14.04 0.31 16.75
CA LEU A 167 -15.14 -0.65 16.59
C LEU A 167 -16.50 -0.14 17.10
N LYS A 168 -16.50 0.83 18.02
CA LYS A 168 -17.74 1.45 18.55
C LYS A 168 -18.36 2.49 17.59
N ASP A 169 -17.61 2.90 16.55
CA ASP A 169 -17.99 3.97 15.61
C ASP A 169 -18.49 3.41 14.26
N ILE A 170 -18.73 2.10 14.19
CA ILE A 170 -19.20 1.36 13.00
C ILE A 170 -20.43 0.53 13.31
#